data_AF-A0AAV4CW57-F1
#
_entry.id   AF-A0AAV4CW57-F1
#
_cell.length_a   1.000
_cell.length_b   1.000
_cell.length_c   1.000
_cell.angle_alpha   90.00
_cell.angle_beta   90.00
_cell.angle_gamma   90.00
#
_symmetry.space_group_name_H-M   'P 1'
#
loop_
_entity.id
_entity.type
_entity.pdbx_description
1 polymer ?
#
loop_
_entity_poly.entity_id
_entity_poly.type
_entity_poly.pdbx_seq_one_letter_code
_entity_poly.pdbx_strand_id
1 'polypeptide(L)' 'MSELTARLVKLGRDLGLERPELRAFMKEERDREEKREAQERQEKEKKEAQERQEKEKKEAQERQEKKEAQERQEKKIKNS' A
#
# COMPACT_ATOMS: atom_id res chain seq x y z
N MET A 1 -13.11 -31.70 2.79
CA MET A 1 -11.99 -31.51 1.84
C MET A 1 -12.58 -30.98 0.55
N SER A 2 -12.13 -29.83 0.05
CA SER A 2 -12.70 -29.23 -1.17
C SER A 2 -12.34 -30.06 -2.42
N GLU A 3 -13.25 -30.11 -3.39
CA GLU A 3 -13.09 -30.87 -4.64
C GLU A 3 -11.83 -30.46 -5.43
N LEU A 4 -11.48 -29.17 -5.35
CA LEU A 4 -10.25 -28.57 -5.89
C LEU A 4 -8.98 -29.21 -5.30
N THR A 5 -8.98 -29.46 -3.99
CA THR A 5 -7.84 -30.12 -3.31
C THR A 5 -7.68 -31.56 -3.80
N ALA A 6 -8.79 -32.27 -4.03
CA ALA A 6 -8.75 -33.64 -4.53
C ALA A 6 -8.23 -33.73 -5.97
N ARG A 7 -8.62 -32.78 -6.84
CA ARG A 7 -8.12 -32.68 -8.21
C ARG A 7 -6.62 -32.36 -8.26
N LEU A 8 -6.14 -31.44 -7.41
CA LEU A 8 -4.71 -31.11 -7.31
C LEU A 8 -3.86 -32.30 -6.84
N VAL A 9 -4.34 -33.05 -5.84
CA VAL A 9 -3.65 -34.26 -5.36
C VAL A 9 -3.59 -35.34 -6.43
N LYS A 10 -4.65 -35.50 -7.23
CA LYS A 10 -4.68 -36.46 -8.35
C LYS A 10 -3.71 -36.06 -9.46
N LEU A 11 -3.76 -34.80 -9.91
CA LEU A 11 -2.84 -34.24 -10.90
C LEU A 11 -1.37 -34.39 -10.49
N GLY A 12 -1.06 -34.13 -9.23
CA GLY A 12 0.29 -34.31 -8.71
C GLY A 12 0.77 -35.76 -8.75
N ARG A 13 -0.12 -36.71 -8.41
CA ARG A 13 0.18 -38.14 -8.51
C ARG A 13 0.37 -38.58 -9.98
N ASP A 14 -0.43 -38.05 -10.90
CA ASP A 14 -0.34 -38.34 -12.35
C ASP A 14 0.94 -37.75 -12.98
N LEU A 15 1.48 -36.66 -12.41
CA LEU A 15 2.75 -36.04 -12.81
C LEU A 15 3.99 -36.66 -12.11
N GLY A 16 3.80 -37.70 -11.29
CA GLY A 16 4.88 -38.33 -10.53
C GLY A 16 5.45 -37.48 -9.39
N LEU A 17 4.75 -36.40 -9.00
CA LEU A 17 5.12 -35.59 -7.85
C LEU A 17 4.75 -36.33 -6.57
N GLU A 18 5.75 -36.58 -5.73
CA GLU A 18 5.53 -37.23 -4.44
C GLU A 18 4.70 -36.31 -3.54
N ARG A 19 3.83 -36.88 -2.70
CA ARG A 19 2.98 -36.12 -1.73
C ARG A 19 3.70 -34.99 -0.97
N PRO A 20 4.97 -35.12 -0.54
CA PRO A 20 5.74 -34.01 0.04
C PRO A 20 6.02 -32.84 -0.93
N GLU A 21 6.25 -33.09 -2.21
CA GLU A 21 6.59 -32.06 -3.22
C GLU A 21 5.39 -31.18 -3.54
N LEU A 22 4.21 -31.77 -3.69
CA LEU A 22 2.94 -31.04 -3.84
C LEU A 22 2.65 -30.18 -2.62
N ARG A 23 2.95 -30.69 -1.41
CA ARG A 23 2.76 -29.95 -0.18
C ARG A 23 3.74 -28.79 -0.06
N ALA A 24 4.99 -28.97 -0.50
CA ALA A 24 5.99 -27.92 -0.56
C ALA A 24 5.58 -26.83 -1.56
N PHE A 25 5.16 -27.20 -2.77
CA PHE A 25 4.68 -26.27 -3.79
C PHE A 25 3.48 -25.44 -3.30
N MET A 26 2.45 -26.09 -2.74
CA MET A 26 1.27 -25.40 -2.20
C MET A 26 1.58 -24.54 -0.97
N LYS A 27 2.68 -24.81 -0.27
CA LYS A 27 3.16 -23.96 0.83
C LYS A 27 3.91 -22.76 0.28
N GLU A 28 4.81 -22.97 -0.68
CA GLU A 28 5.58 -21.90 -1.31
C GLU A 28 4.67 -20.89 -2.02
N GLU A 29 3.63 -21.34 -2.71
CA GLU A 29 2.66 -20.44 -3.34
C GLU A 29 1.88 -19.61 -2.31
N ARG A 30 1.50 -20.21 -1.17
CA ARG A 30 0.89 -19.46 -0.06
C ARG A 30 1.85 -18.45 0.55
N ASP A 31 3.09 -18.84 0.79
CA ASP A 31 4.12 -17.96 1.36
C ASP A 31 4.43 -16.78 0.40
N ARG A 32 4.38 -17.02 -0.92
CA ARG A 32 4.54 -15.96 -1.94
C ARG A 32 3.36 -15.01 -1.95
N GLU A 33 2.13 -15.51 -1.86
CA GLU A 33 0.93 -14.70 -1.81
C GLU A 33 0.91 -13.82 -0.56
N GLU A 34 1.23 -14.39 0.61
CA GLU A 34 1.31 -13.65 1.87
C GLU A 34 2.38 -12.55 1.83
N LYS A 35 3.56 -12.83 1.24
CA LYS A 35 4.61 -11.81 1.03
C LYS A 35 4.13 -10.66 0.14
N ARG A 36 3.42 -10.96 -0.95
CA ARG A 36 2.88 -9.92 -1.84
C ARG A 36 1.84 -9.07 -1.12
N GLU A 37 0.94 -9.69 -0.37
CA GLU A 37 -0.08 -8.96 0.38
C GLU A 37 0.55 -8.07 1.47
N ALA A 38 1.56 -8.57 2.17
CA ALA A 38 2.30 -7.77 3.16
C ALA A 38 3.01 -6.57 2.51
N GLN A 39 3.61 -6.76 1.33
CA GLN A 39 4.24 -5.67 0.57
C GLN A 39 3.21 -4.64 0.11
N GLU A 40 2.08 -5.06 -0.44
CA GLU A 40 1.04 -4.16 -0.90
C GLU A 40 0.45 -3.32 0.24
N ARG A 41 0.25 -3.93 1.42
CA ARG A 41 -0.18 -3.21 2.63
C ARG A 41 0.85 -2.15 3.04
N GLN A 42 2.13 -2.50 3.05
CA GLN A 42 3.20 -1.54 3.39
C GLN A 42 3.30 -0.40 2.38
N GLU A 43 3.14 -0.67 1.09
CA GLU A 43 3.17 0.38 0.05
C GLU A 43 1.97 1.33 0.18
N LYS A 44 0.77 0.80 0.44
CA LYS A 44 -0.42 1.62 0.71
C LYS A 44 -0.21 2.53 1.92
N GLU A 45 0.30 1.98 3.02
CA GLU A 45 0.56 2.76 4.23
C GLU A 45 1.58 3.88 4.00
N LYS A 46 2.68 3.59 3.28
CA LYS A 46 3.67 4.62 2.91
C LYS A 46 3.05 5.71 2.04
N LYS A 47 2.23 5.34 1.06
CA LYS A 47 1.57 6.29 0.17
C LYS A 47 0.59 7.18 0.94
N GLU A 48 -0.22 6.61 1.81
CA GLU A 48 -1.14 7.38 2.65
C GLU A 48 -0.39 8.35 3.57
N ALA A 49 0.71 7.91 4.18
CA ALA A 49 1.53 8.78 5.03
C ALA A 49 2.13 9.94 4.23
N GLN A 50 2.63 9.68 3.01
CA GLN A 50 3.13 10.72 2.11
C GLN A 50 2.04 11.71 1.71
N GLU A 51 0.86 11.23 1.32
CA GLU A 51 -0.25 12.10 0.93
C GLU A 51 -0.71 13.00 2.09
N ARG A 52 -0.72 12.48 3.33
CA ARG A 52 -1.01 13.29 4.53
C ARG A 52 0.03 14.38 4.73
N GLN A 53 1.31 14.04 4.64
CA GLN A 53 2.39 15.01 4.78
C GLN A 53 2.37 16.09 3.68
N GLU A 54 2.08 15.72 2.43
CA GLU A 54 1.97 16.69 1.34
C GLU A 54 0.78 17.64 1.55
N LYS A 55 -0.38 17.12 1.96
CA LYS A 55 -1.54 17.96 2.31
C LYS A 55 -1.21 18.93 3.43
N GLU A 56 -0.56 18.46 4.49
CA GLU A 56 -0.18 19.31 5.63
C GLU A 56 0.79 20.43 5.21
N LYS A 57 1.80 20.12 4.39
CA LYS A 57 2.72 21.14 3.84
C LYS A 57 1.97 22.17 3.01
N LYS A 58 1.06 21.73 2.15
CA LYS A 58 0.27 22.62 1.30
C LYS A 58 -0.63 23.53 2.12
N GLU A 59 -1.31 23.00 3.14
CA GLU A 59 -2.13 23.79 4.04
C GLU A 59 -1.31 24.81 4.84
N ALA A 60 -0.13 24.42 5.33
CA ALA A 60 0.77 25.32 6.04
C ALA A 60 1.22 26.49 5.14
N GLN A 61 1.59 26.18 3.90
CA GLN A 61 1.98 27.18 2.91
C GLN A 61 0.82 28.13 2.59
N GLU A 62 -0.39 27.62 2.36
CA GLU A 62 -1.56 28.45 2.07
C GLU A 62 -1.91 29.39 3.25
N ARG A 63 -1.78 28.90 4.50
CA ARG A 63 -1.95 29.74 5.69
C ARG A 63 -0.90 30.84 5.77
N GLN A 64 0.34 30.54 5.41
CA GLN A 64 1.42 31.53 5.39
C GLN A 64 1.16 32.59 4.31
N GLU A 65 0.81 32.18 3.09
CA GLU A 65 0.51 33.10 1.98
C GLU A 65 -0.67 34.02 2.33
N LYS A 66 -1.72 33.51 2.97
CA LYS A 66 -2.85 34.33 3.44
C LYS A 66 -2.43 35.38 4.46
N LYS A 67 -1.58 35.02 5.42
CA LYS A 67 -1.06 35.97 6.42
C LYS A 67 -0.22 37.06 5.77
N GLU A 68 0.66 36.71 4.85
CA GLU A 68 1.49 37.68 4.13
C GLU A 68 0.63 38.63 3.27
N ALA A 69 -0.41 38.12 2.61
CA ALA A 69 -1.34 38.93 1.84
C ALA A 69 -2.09 39.94 2.74
N GLN A 70 -2.56 39.51 3.91
CA GLN A 70 -3.20 40.39 4.89
C GLN A 70 -2.23 41.45 5.42
N GLU A 71 -1.01 41.08 5.78
CA GLU A 71 -0.01 42.02 6.27
C GLU A 71 0.35 43.08 5.20
N ARG A 72 0.47 42.67 3.92
CA ARG A 72 0.66 43.59 2.80
C ARG A 72 -0.52 44.54 2.65
N GLN A 73 -1.75 44.05 2.79
CA GLN A 73 -2.94 44.87 2.70
C GLN A 73 -3.02 45.89 3.84
N GLU A 74 -2.73 45.48 5.07
CA GLU A 74 -2.68 46.38 6.23
C GLU A 74 -1.60 47.46 6.07
N LYS A 75 -0.40 47.09 5.60
CA LYS A 75 0.67 48.06 5.31
C LYS A 75 0.25 49.06 4.22
N LYS A 76 -0.48 48.61 3.21
CA LYS A 76 -0.99 49.49 2.15
C LYS A 76 -2.02 50.47 2.68
N ILE A 77 -2.90 50.05 3.58
CA ILE A 77 -3.92 50.90 4.21
C ILE A 77 -3.28 51.90 5.17
N LYS A 78 -2.27 51.50 5.95
CA LYS A 78 -1.59 52.39 6.92
C LYS A 78 -0.71 53.46 6.26
N ASN A 79 -0.23 53.22 5.04
CA ASN A 79 0.65 54.14 4.30
C ASN A 79 -0.10 54.98 3.24
N SER A 80 -1.42 54.87 3.15
CA SER A 80 -2.27 55.60 2.21
C SER A 80 -3.11 56.65 2.93
#